data_AF-A0A329XE66-F1
#
_entry.id   AF-A0A329XE66-F1
#
_cell.length_a   1.000
_cell.length_b   1.000
_cell.length_c   1.000
_cell.angle_alpha   90.00
_cell.angle_beta   90.00
_cell.angle_gamma   90.00
#
_symmetry.space_group_name_H-M   'P 1'
#
loop_
_entity.id
_entity.type
_entity.pdbx_description
1 polymer ?
#
loop_
_entity_poly.entity_id
_entity_poly.type
_entity_poly.pdbx_seq_one_letter_code
_entity_poly.pdbx_strand_id
1 'polypeptide(L)'
;MIPSPAPDDQDQALADGDMSADWLDPVELTQAVALEDSVTVAIGELSSRHLDAALPDEVSGDGIIIPVTVANTGADELSLAGLVVTVAAGEEDVPASQMLSASDQIPASLASGEAVTIDMAFVVPQELRENVSIVVDLGAQSRAAVFQGVAPTS
;
A
#
# COMPACT_ATOMS: atom_id res chain seq x y z
N MET A 1 1.86 33.79 48.68
CA MET A 1 0.53 33.90 48.07
C MET A 1 0.71 34.59 46.72
N ILE A 2 0.82 33.80 45.65
CA ILE A 2 0.73 34.19 44.24
C ILE A 2 0.13 32.98 43.50
N PRO A 3 -0.81 33.18 42.58
CA PRO A 3 -1.81 32.19 42.18
C PRO A 3 -1.25 31.06 41.31
N SER A 4 -1.87 29.88 41.49
CA SER A 4 -1.83 28.76 40.56
C SER A 4 -2.54 29.13 39.26
N PRO A 5 -1.95 28.87 38.08
CA PRO A 5 -2.73 28.46 36.93
C PRO A 5 -2.97 26.94 37.00
N ALA A 6 -4.21 26.54 36.70
CA ALA A 6 -4.58 25.16 36.37
C ALA A 6 -4.31 24.94 34.86
N PRO A 7 -4.40 23.70 34.35
CA PRO A 7 -3.56 23.17 33.28
C PRO A 7 -4.10 23.53 31.89
N ASP A 8 -3.24 24.10 31.04
CA ASP A 8 -3.53 24.22 29.60
C ASP A 8 -2.76 23.12 28.86
N ASP A 9 -3.47 22.00 28.63
CA ASP A 9 -3.59 21.38 27.30
C ASP A 9 -2.32 21.03 26.49
N GLN A 10 -1.17 20.79 27.13
CA GLN A 10 0.04 20.36 26.41
C GLN A 10 0.23 18.83 26.41
N ASP A 11 -0.60 18.10 27.14
CA ASP A 11 -0.66 16.63 27.16
C ASP A 11 -1.70 16.11 26.16
N GLN A 12 -1.54 16.26 24.83
CA GLN A 12 -2.20 15.36 23.84
C GLN A 12 -1.63 15.47 22.42
N ALA A 13 -0.90 16.53 22.05
CA ALA A 13 -0.42 16.69 20.67
C ALA A 13 0.85 15.88 20.32
N LEU A 14 1.39 15.10 21.25
CA LEU A 14 2.59 14.28 21.06
C LEU A 14 2.32 12.78 21.09
N ALA A 15 1.03 12.36 21.07
CA ALA A 15 0.64 10.96 21.18
C ALA A 15 0.34 10.27 19.83
N ASP A 16 0.33 11.02 18.73
CA ASP A 16 0.33 10.45 17.39
C ASP A 16 1.32 11.29 16.59
N GLY A 17 2.53 10.78 16.41
CA GLY A 17 3.39 11.31 15.36
C GLY A 17 2.62 11.03 14.08
N ASP A 18 1.89 12.03 13.59
CA ASP A 18 0.95 11.98 12.47
C ASP A 18 1.71 11.52 11.21
N MET A 19 1.95 10.20 11.13
CA MET A 19 2.45 9.50 9.94
C MET A 19 1.35 9.45 8.88
N SER A 20 0.10 9.76 9.27
CA SER A 20 -1.09 9.84 8.43
C SER A 20 -1.08 11.04 7.48
N ALA A 21 -0.38 12.13 7.78
CA ALA A 21 -0.29 13.31 6.90
C ALA A 21 0.36 13.00 5.54
N ASP A 22 1.16 11.93 5.49
CA ASP A 22 1.82 11.45 4.28
C ASP A 22 0.95 10.43 3.51
N TRP A 23 -0.19 10.00 4.07
CA TRP A 23 -1.09 9.03 3.46
C TRP A 23 -2.33 9.73 2.90
N LEU A 24 -2.87 9.19 1.83
CA LEU A 24 -4.18 9.59 1.31
C LEU A 24 -5.29 8.91 2.11
N ASP A 25 -6.48 9.50 2.04
CA ASP A 25 -7.68 8.88 2.58
C ASP A 25 -7.85 7.47 2.00
N PRO A 26 -8.12 6.46 2.85
CA PRO A 26 -8.27 5.10 2.39
C PRO A 26 -9.48 4.97 1.47
N VAL A 27 -9.28 4.31 0.33
CA VAL A 27 -10.31 4.07 -0.67
C VAL A 27 -10.64 2.59 -0.81
N GLU A 28 -11.68 2.26 -1.56
CA GLU A 28 -11.97 0.87 -1.91
C GLU A 28 -10.92 0.28 -2.86
N LEU A 29 -10.64 -1.02 -2.75
CA LEU A 29 -9.71 -1.74 -3.63
C LEU A 29 -10.00 -1.55 -5.13
N THR A 30 -11.25 -1.40 -5.54
CA THR A 30 -11.60 -1.24 -6.96
C THR A 30 -11.53 0.21 -7.45
N GLN A 31 -11.25 1.16 -6.55
CA GLN A 31 -11.21 2.58 -6.87
C GLN A 31 -9.79 2.98 -7.29
N ALA A 32 -9.69 3.80 -8.34
CA ALA A 32 -8.43 4.45 -8.70
C ALA A 32 -8.18 5.68 -7.82
N VAL A 33 -6.95 5.83 -7.35
CA VAL A 33 -6.47 6.95 -6.52
C VAL A 33 -5.47 7.76 -7.31
N ALA A 34 -5.70 9.06 -7.40
CA ALA A 34 -4.67 9.98 -7.86
C ALA A 34 -3.72 10.28 -6.70
N LEU A 35 -2.47 9.84 -6.81
CA LEU A 35 -1.41 10.15 -5.84
C LEU A 35 -1.01 11.61 -5.90
N GLU A 36 -0.90 12.11 -7.14
CA GLU A 36 -0.58 13.48 -7.49
C GLU A 36 -1.39 13.89 -8.73
N ASP A 37 -1.27 15.15 -9.16
CA ASP A 37 -1.92 15.64 -10.39
C ASP A 37 -1.46 14.88 -11.66
N SER A 38 -0.31 14.20 -11.57
CA SER A 38 0.38 13.50 -12.65
C SER A 38 0.40 11.97 -12.51
N VAL A 39 -0.11 11.37 -11.43
CA VAL A 39 0.01 9.92 -11.20
C VAL A 39 -1.29 9.35 -10.65
N THR A 40 -1.76 8.28 -11.30
CA THR A 40 -2.93 7.51 -10.86
C THR A 40 -2.52 6.08 -10.56
N VAL A 41 -2.94 5.56 -9.41
CA VAL A 41 -2.76 4.17 -9.00
C VAL A 41 -4.12 3.51 -8.86
N ALA A 42 -4.27 2.30 -9.35
CA ALA A 42 -5.48 1.52 -9.20
C ALA A 42 -5.12 0.07 -8.88
N ILE A 43 -5.90 -0.57 -8.01
CA ILE A 43 -5.78 -2.01 -7.78
C ILE A 43 -6.80 -2.71 -8.69
N GLY A 44 -6.32 -3.67 -9.48
CA GLY A 44 -7.16 -4.49 -10.33
C GLY A 44 -7.85 -5.62 -9.55
N GLU A 45 -8.36 -6.60 -10.28
CA GLU A 45 -9.02 -7.76 -9.68
C GLU A 45 -8.03 -8.63 -8.90
N LEU A 46 -8.22 -8.70 -7.58
CA LEU A 46 -7.42 -9.54 -6.72
C LEU A 46 -7.66 -11.02 -7.03
N SER A 47 -6.60 -11.82 -6.98
CA SER A 47 -6.68 -13.27 -7.23
C SER A 47 -6.03 -14.04 -6.09
N SER A 48 -6.75 -14.96 -5.45
CA SER A 48 -6.16 -15.85 -4.44
C SER A 48 -5.60 -17.11 -5.06
N ARG A 49 -4.41 -17.53 -4.62
CA ARG A 49 -3.81 -18.83 -4.96
C ARG A 49 -2.79 -19.25 -3.92
N HIS A 50 -2.44 -20.53 -3.93
CA HIS A 50 -1.29 -21.01 -3.18
C HIS A 50 -0.01 -20.42 -3.79
N LEU A 51 0.83 -19.85 -2.94
CA LEU A 51 2.09 -19.22 -3.28
C LEU A 51 3.22 -20.11 -2.75
N ASP A 52 4.01 -20.67 -3.65
CA ASP A 52 5.19 -21.46 -3.31
C ASP A 52 6.42 -20.55 -3.21
N ALA A 53 7.05 -20.53 -2.03
CA ALA A 53 8.31 -19.84 -1.82
C ALA A 53 9.41 -20.45 -2.70
N ALA A 54 10.09 -19.61 -3.49
CA ALA A 54 11.23 -20.02 -4.30
C ALA A 54 12.56 -19.44 -3.79
N LEU A 55 12.50 -18.36 -3.00
CA LEU A 55 13.65 -17.76 -2.31
C LEU A 55 13.74 -18.24 -0.85
N PRO A 56 14.95 -18.25 -0.26
CA PRO A 56 15.17 -18.73 1.11
C PRO A 56 14.52 -17.86 2.20
N ASP A 57 14.18 -16.61 1.89
CA ASP A 57 13.53 -15.67 2.81
C ASP A 57 11.99 -15.66 2.62
N GLU A 58 11.47 -16.41 1.64
CA GLU A 58 10.04 -16.51 1.36
C GLU A 58 9.42 -17.69 2.12
N VAL A 59 8.14 -17.54 2.47
CA VAL A 59 7.36 -18.57 3.16
C VAL A 59 6.22 -19.01 2.25
N SER A 60 6.13 -20.30 1.93
CA SER A 60 5.01 -20.83 1.16
C SER A 60 3.72 -20.75 1.97
N GLY A 61 2.62 -20.39 1.32
CA GLY A 61 1.33 -20.28 1.97
C GLY A 61 0.23 -19.82 1.04
N ASP A 62 -0.99 -19.72 1.56
CA ASP A 62 -2.10 -19.12 0.82
C ASP A 62 -1.87 -17.62 0.69
N GLY A 63 -1.83 -17.14 -0.55
CA GLY A 63 -1.61 -15.73 -0.84
C GLY A 63 -2.63 -15.15 -1.81
N ILE A 64 -2.46 -13.85 -2.03
CA ILE A 64 -3.23 -13.06 -2.97
C ILE A 64 -2.28 -12.37 -3.93
N ILE A 65 -2.68 -12.29 -5.19
CA ILE A 65 -2.03 -11.49 -6.22
C ILE A 65 -2.83 -10.21 -6.36
N ILE A 66 -2.10 -9.11 -6.26
CA ILE A 66 -2.60 -7.74 -6.25
C ILE A 66 -2.04 -7.07 -7.50
N PRO A 67 -2.82 -6.97 -8.59
CA PRO A 67 -2.43 -6.22 -9.78
C PRO A 67 -2.46 -4.71 -9.45
N VAL A 68 -1.29 -4.12 -9.23
CA VAL A 68 -1.15 -2.68 -9.00
C VAL A 68 -0.90 -1.99 -10.34
N THR A 69 -1.88 -1.24 -10.82
CA THR A 69 -1.74 -0.44 -12.03
C THR A 69 -1.30 0.97 -11.67
N VAL A 70 -0.15 1.39 -12.17
CA VAL A 70 0.38 2.74 -12.03
C VAL A 70 0.38 3.40 -13.39
N ALA A 71 -0.34 4.51 -13.51
CA ALA A 71 -0.44 5.32 -14.73
C ALA A 71 0.18 6.70 -14.50
N ASN A 72 1.16 7.04 -15.33
CA ASN A 72 1.76 8.37 -15.36
C ASN A 72 0.96 9.25 -16.34
N THR A 73 0.08 10.08 -15.78
CA THR A 73 -0.69 11.08 -16.53
C THR A 73 0.05 12.41 -16.67
N GLY A 74 1.23 12.52 -16.07
CA GLY A 74 2.11 13.68 -16.15
C GLY A 74 2.82 13.82 -17.48
N ALA A 75 3.53 14.94 -17.64
CA ALA A 75 4.34 15.25 -18.81
C ALA A 75 5.80 14.77 -18.69
N ASP A 76 6.25 14.46 -17.47
CA ASP A 76 7.61 14.05 -17.15
C ASP A 76 7.69 12.53 -16.90
N GLU A 77 8.90 11.97 -16.97
CA GLU A 77 9.13 10.56 -16.62
C GLU A 77 8.95 10.35 -15.11
N LEU A 78 8.13 9.37 -14.74
CA LEU A 78 7.87 9.01 -13.35
C LEU A 78 8.89 7.97 -12.89
N SER A 79 9.64 8.27 -11.85
CA SER A 79 10.55 7.29 -11.23
C SER A 79 9.75 6.36 -10.32
N LEU A 80 9.87 5.06 -10.55
CA LEU A 80 9.27 4.00 -9.74
C LEU A 80 10.33 3.32 -8.84
N ALA A 81 11.56 3.82 -8.84
CA ALA A 81 12.63 3.31 -7.98
C ALA A 81 12.33 3.44 -6.47
N GLY A 82 11.42 4.34 -6.09
CA GLY A 82 10.92 4.50 -4.73
C GLY A 82 9.60 3.78 -4.46
N LEU A 83 9.04 3.03 -5.44
CA LEU A 83 7.77 2.34 -5.28
C LEU A 83 7.90 1.23 -4.22
N VAL A 84 7.14 1.38 -3.14
CA VAL A 84 7.00 0.38 -2.08
C VAL A 84 5.52 0.08 -1.91
N VAL A 85 5.15 -1.20 -2.03
CA VAL A 85 3.79 -1.64 -1.74
C VAL A 85 3.83 -2.43 -0.45
N THR A 86 3.14 -1.91 0.55
CA THR A 86 2.96 -2.57 1.85
C THR A 86 1.54 -3.09 1.92
N VAL A 87 1.37 -4.32 2.38
CA VAL A 87 0.05 -4.91 2.56
C VAL A 87 -0.06 -5.35 4.00
N ALA A 88 -1.18 -5.04 4.61
CA ALA A 88 -1.55 -5.44 5.95
C ALA A 88 -2.95 -6.06 5.92
N ALA A 89 -3.23 -6.99 6.84
CA ALA A 89 -4.46 -7.73 6.84
C ALA A 89 -4.96 -8.06 8.26
N GLY A 90 -6.27 -8.20 8.40
CA GLY A 90 -6.96 -8.44 9.67
C GLY A 90 -7.24 -7.17 10.46
N GLU A 91 -7.99 -7.32 11.55
CA GLU A 91 -8.36 -6.21 12.46
C GLU A 91 -7.15 -5.59 13.18
N GLU A 92 -6.05 -6.35 13.28
CA GLU A 92 -4.79 -5.91 13.90
C GLU A 92 -3.80 -5.30 12.89
N ASP A 93 -4.20 -5.11 11.62
CA ASP A 93 -3.34 -4.61 10.52
C ASP A 93 -2.02 -5.40 10.44
N VAL A 94 -2.13 -6.74 10.44
CA VAL A 94 -0.97 -7.63 10.44
C VAL A 94 -0.24 -7.51 9.11
N PRO A 95 1.05 -7.13 9.08
CA PRO A 95 1.79 -6.97 7.83
C PRO A 95 1.91 -8.31 7.09
N ALA A 96 1.51 -8.31 5.83
CA ALA A 96 1.61 -9.45 4.93
C ALA A 96 3.05 -9.61 4.43
N SER A 97 3.48 -10.86 4.25
CA SER A 97 4.78 -11.16 3.66
C SER A 97 4.69 -11.10 2.13
N GLN A 98 5.42 -10.17 1.51
CA GLN A 98 5.54 -10.11 0.06
C GLN A 98 6.33 -11.32 -0.47
N MET A 99 5.85 -11.92 -1.55
CA MET A 99 6.56 -12.97 -2.28
C MET A 99 7.08 -12.43 -3.61
N LEU A 100 8.35 -12.03 -3.62
CA LEU A 100 9.04 -11.46 -4.78
C LEU A 100 9.14 -12.44 -5.94
N SER A 101 9.28 -13.75 -5.68
CA SER A 101 9.36 -14.78 -6.73
C SER A 101 8.07 -14.93 -7.55
N ALA A 102 6.94 -14.56 -6.97
CA ALA A 102 5.64 -14.57 -7.64
C ALA A 102 5.14 -13.16 -7.99
N SER A 103 5.92 -12.12 -7.66
CA SER A 103 5.62 -10.76 -8.04
C SER A 103 6.30 -10.41 -9.36
N ASP A 104 5.72 -9.47 -10.10
CA ASP A 104 6.34 -8.92 -11.30
C ASP A 104 7.46 -7.94 -10.95
N GLN A 105 8.37 -7.71 -11.90
CA GLN A 105 9.48 -6.81 -11.68
C GLN A 105 9.02 -5.37 -11.84
N ILE A 106 9.10 -4.59 -10.76
CA ILE A 106 8.82 -3.16 -10.81
C ILE A 106 9.81 -2.49 -11.78
N PRO A 107 9.34 -1.82 -12.85
CA PRO A 107 10.22 -1.07 -13.74
C PRO A 107 10.86 0.10 -13.00
N ALA A 108 12.04 0.55 -13.42
CA ALA A 108 12.73 1.66 -12.75
C ALA A 108 12.00 3.01 -12.92
N SER A 109 11.36 3.20 -14.07
CA SER A 109 10.60 4.40 -14.39
C SER A 109 9.53 4.13 -15.46
N LEU A 110 8.60 5.08 -15.60
CA LEU A 110 7.46 5.04 -16.50
C LEU A 110 7.42 6.31 -17.35
N ALA A 111 7.30 6.16 -18.67
CA ALA A 111 7.22 7.30 -19.58
C ALA A 111 5.93 8.12 -19.37
N SER A 112 5.92 9.37 -19.84
CA SER A 112 4.73 10.21 -19.81
C SER A 112 3.58 9.60 -20.62
N GLY A 113 2.38 9.57 -20.03
CA GLY A 113 1.18 8.98 -20.63
C GLY A 113 1.17 7.45 -20.66
N GLU A 114 2.16 6.79 -20.05
CA GLU A 114 2.25 5.34 -20.00
C GLU A 114 1.62 4.79 -18.71
N ALA A 115 1.21 3.53 -18.75
CA ALA A 115 0.67 2.82 -17.61
C ALA A 115 1.28 1.42 -17.56
N VAL A 116 1.64 0.97 -16.36
CA VAL A 116 2.13 -0.38 -16.10
C VAL A 116 1.27 -1.05 -15.05
N THR A 117 1.00 -2.33 -15.24
CA THR A 117 0.37 -3.18 -14.23
C THR A 117 1.42 -4.12 -13.68
N ILE A 118 1.61 -4.09 -12.37
CA ILE A 118 2.60 -4.87 -11.62
C ILE A 118 1.83 -5.83 -10.73
N ASP A 119 1.91 -7.12 -11.03
CA ASP A 119 1.30 -8.14 -10.20
C ASP A 119 2.14 -8.36 -8.94
N MET A 120 1.61 -8.01 -7.77
CA MET A 120 2.31 -8.14 -6.50
C MET A 120 1.70 -9.28 -5.69
N ALA A 121 2.51 -10.29 -5.36
CA ALA A 121 2.06 -11.45 -4.62
C ALA A 121 2.36 -11.29 -3.12
N PHE A 122 1.35 -11.48 -2.27
CA PHE A 122 1.49 -11.42 -0.82
C PHE A 122 0.88 -12.66 -0.17
N VAL A 123 1.59 -13.21 0.81
CA VAL A 123 1.10 -14.32 1.62
C VAL A 123 0.20 -13.73 2.71
N VAL A 124 -1.10 -13.96 2.55
CA VAL A 124 -2.13 -13.47 3.46
C VAL A 124 -3.05 -14.64 3.80
N PRO A 125 -3.05 -15.11 5.06
CA PRO A 125 -3.97 -16.14 5.52
C PRO A 125 -5.42 -15.77 5.22
N GLN A 126 -6.24 -16.73 4.77
CA GLN A 126 -7.65 -16.48 4.43
C GLN A 126 -8.47 -15.86 5.58
N GLU A 127 -8.09 -16.14 6.83
CA GLU A 127 -8.73 -15.58 8.04
C GLU A 127 -8.50 -14.08 8.21
N LEU A 128 -7.47 -13.51 7.59
CA LEU A 128 -7.16 -12.07 7.67
C LEU A 128 -7.67 -11.31 6.44
N ARG A 129 -8.12 -12.00 5.39
CA ARG A 129 -8.53 -11.39 4.11
C ARG A 129 -9.84 -10.63 4.16
N GLU A 130 -10.58 -10.72 5.26
CA GLU A 130 -11.80 -9.92 5.48
C GLU A 130 -11.53 -8.43 5.66
N ASN A 131 -10.31 -8.06 6.02
CA ASN A 131 -9.86 -6.68 6.06
C ASN A 131 -8.43 -6.62 5.54
N VAL A 132 -8.21 -6.06 4.34
CA VAL A 132 -6.88 -5.90 3.76
C VAL A 132 -6.67 -4.43 3.46
N SER A 133 -5.53 -3.92 3.94
CA SER A 133 -5.03 -2.58 3.71
C SER A 133 -3.80 -2.67 2.81
N ILE A 134 -3.82 -1.97 1.69
CA ILE A 134 -2.74 -1.93 0.71
C ILE A 134 -2.28 -0.49 0.64
N VAL A 135 -1.05 -0.24 1.06
CA VAL A 135 -0.41 1.06 1.02
C VAL A 135 0.58 1.06 -0.12
N VAL A 136 0.34 1.90 -1.12
CA VAL A 136 1.24 2.10 -2.27
C VAL A 136 1.94 3.43 -2.10
N ASP A 137 3.22 3.38 -1.78
CA ASP A 137 4.10 4.54 -1.61
C ASP A 137 5.00 4.68 -2.84
N LEU A 138 5.13 5.88 -3.40
CA LEU A 138 6.06 6.17 -4.51
C LEU A 138 7.38 6.80 -4.02
N GLY A 139 7.56 6.89 -2.71
CA GLY A 139 8.68 7.55 -2.05
C GLY A 139 8.37 8.99 -1.64
N ALA A 140 9.32 9.60 -0.94
CA ALA A 140 9.18 10.89 -0.22
C ALA A 140 8.78 12.14 -1.02
N GLN A 141 8.50 12.02 -2.32
CA GLN A 141 7.98 13.12 -3.15
C GLN A 141 6.46 13.03 -3.35
N SER A 142 5.84 11.88 -3.05
CA SER A 142 4.42 11.63 -3.25
C SER A 142 3.81 11.06 -1.97
N ARG A 143 2.52 11.34 -1.73
CA ARG A 143 1.79 10.68 -0.65
C ARG A 143 1.58 9.21 -0.97
N ALA A 144 1.38 8.38 0.05
CA ALA A 144 1.03 6.98 -0.15
C ALA A 144 -0.49 6.82 -0.38
N ALA A 145 -0.89 6.04 -1.39
CA ALA A 145 -2.28 5.66 -1.59
C ALA A 145 -2.60 4.50 -0.66
N VAL A 146 -3.71 4.62 0.05
CA VAL A 146 -4.21 3.55 0.91
C VAL A 146 -5.47 2.97 0.27
N PHE A 147 -5.46 1.67 0.01
CA PHE A 147 -6.61 0.93 -0.50
C PHE A 147 -7.03 -0.09 0.54
N GLN A 148 -8.27 -0.04 0.99
CA GLN A 148 -8.84 -0.97 1.95
C GLN A 148 -9.99 -1.75 1.32
N GLY A 149 -10.12 -3.01 1.70
CA GLY A 149 -11.27 -3.81 1.33
C GLY A 149 -11.11 -5.29 1.66
N VAL A 150 -11.92 -6.11 1.00
CA VAL A 150 -11.94 -7.56 1.17
C VAL A 150 -11.11 -8.22 0.07
N ALA A 151 -10.22 -9.13 0.45
CA ALA A 151 -9.47 -9.94 -0.49
C ALA A 151 -10.13 -11.32 -0.70
N PRO A 152 -9.97 -11.94 -1.89
CA PRO A 152 -10.58 -13.22 -2.19
C PRO A 152 -10.03 -14.34 -1.31
N THR A 153 -10.92 -15.24 -0.88
CA THR A 153 -10.58 -16.37 0.01
C THR A 153 -10.53 -17.72 -0.68
N SER A 154 -10.89 -17.83 -1.97
CA SER A 154 -10.95 -19.10 -2.72
C SER A 154 -10.73 -18.94 -4.21
#